data_AF-S7VHE7-F1
#
_entry.id   AF-S7VHE7-F1
#
_cell.length_a   1.000
_cell.length_b   1.000
_cell.length_c   1.000
_cell.angle_alpha   90.00
_cell.angle_beta   90.00
_cell.angle_gamma   90.00
#
_symmetry.space_group_name_H-M   'P 1'
#
loop_
_entity.id
_entity.type
_entity.pdbx_description
1 polymer ?
#
loop_
_entity_poly.entity_id
_entity_poly.type
_entity_poly.pdbx_seq_one_letter_code
_entity_poly.pdbx_strand_id
1 'polypeptide(L)'
;MKELSISINRDYQAKKPIFLAVLNGSFMFMSDICKEISMDMSISFIKIASYSGLKSDGKVRELIGLDESLKDRDVIIVEDIVDTGVSMAHLLGIINKEEPRSVEVVSLLLKPDALKEPIKVKYIGFEIPDLFVVGYGLDYQGLGRNLKDIYQIVEKN
;
A
#
# COMPACT_ATOMS: atom_id res chain seq x y z
N MET A 1 11.62 7.44 3.82
CA MET A 1 10.70 8.28 3.00
C MET A 1 11.45 8.98 1.89
N LYS A 2 12.38 9.90 2.20
CA LYS A 2 13.18 10.64 1.21
C LYS A 2 13.82 9.77 0.12
N GLU A 3 14.44 8.66 0.49
CA GLU A 3 15.08 7.74 -0.49
C GLU A 3 14.09 7.11 -1.47
N LEU A 4 12.89 6.72 -0.99
CA LEU A 4 11.82 6.23 -1.85
C LEU A 4 11.34 7.32 -2.80
N SER A 5 11.07 8.51 -2.27
CA SER A 5 10.57 9.64 -3.06
C SER A 5 11.58 10.10 -4.11
N ILE A 6 12.89 10.05 -3.85
CA ILE A 6 13.93 10.32 -4.88
C ILE A 6 13.80 9.35 -6.05
N SER A 7 13.64 8.06 -5.77
CA SER A 7 13.49 7.03 -6.80
C SER A 7 12.19 7.23 -7.60
N ILE A 8 11.09 7.52 -6.92
CA ILE A 8 9.79 7.79 -7.56
C ILE A 8 9.86 9.07 -8.42
N ASN A 9 10.41 10.16 -7.89
CA ASN A 9 10.56 11.44 -8.61
C ASN A 9 11.40 11.27 -9.89
N ARG A 10 12.47 10.47 -9.83
CA ARG A 10 13.31 10.16 -11.00
C ARG A 10 12.55 9.35 -12.04
N ASP A 11 11.91 8.27 -11.62
CA ASP A 11 11.27 7.31 -12.53
C ASP A 11 9.99 7.89 -13.18
N TYR A 12 9.35 8.87 -12.53
CA TYR A 12 8.13 9.54 -13.01
C TYR A 12 8.34 11.02 -13.34
N GLN A 13 9.59 11.44 -13.58
CA GLN A 13 9.90 12.81 -13.96
C GLN A 13 9.09 13.24 -15.19
N ALA A 14 8.50 14.44 -15.14
CA ALA A 14 7.65 15.02 -16.19
C ALA A 14 6.39 14.19 -16.55
N LYS A 15 6.02 13.20 -15.71
CA LYS A 15 4.73 12.51 -15.79
C LYS A 15 3.74 13.09 -14.76
N LYS A 16 2.50 12.59 -14.80
CA LYS A 16 1.43 12.92 -13.86
C LYS A 16 0.75 11.66 -13.29
N PRO A 17 1.48 10.86 -12.48
CA PRO A 17 0.93 9.63 -11.93
C PRO A 17 -0.24 9.89 -10.98
N ILE A 18 -1.08 8.89 -10.79
CA ILE A 18 -2.05 8.84 -9.70
C ILE A 18 -1.50 7.93 -8.59
N PHE A 19 -1.43 8.49 -7.38
CA PHE A 19 -1.09 7.72 -6.19
C PHE A 19 -2.39 7.18 -5.58
N LEU A 20 -2.49 5.86 -5.53
CA LEU A 20 -3.65 5.17 -4.98
C LEU A 20 -3.31 4.62 -3.59
N ALA A 21 -3.76 5.31 -2.54
CA ALA A 21 -3.45 4.94 -1.17
C ALA A 21 -4.48 3.94 -0.61
N VAL A 22 -3.99 2.81 -0.12
CA VAL A 22 -4.83 1.74 0.43
C VAL A 22 -5.19 2.05 1.89
N LEU A 23 -6.47 2.26 2.15
CA LEU A 23 -6.99 2.58 3.46
C LEU A 23 -7.24 1.34 4.31
N ASN A 24 -7.14 1.44 5.64
CA ASN A 24 -6.81 2.65 6.39
C ASN A 24 -5.30 2.81 6.67
N GLY A 25 -4.49 1.78 6.42
CA GLY A 25 -3.13 1.68 6.94
C GLY A 25 -2.16 2.67 6.33
N SER A 26 -2.17 2.81 5.00
CA SER A 26 -1.18 3.60 4.27
C SER A 26 -1.25 5.12 4.49
N PHE A 27 -2.28 5.66 5.15
CA PHE A 27 -2.55 7.11 5.12
C PHE A 27 -1.41 7.98 5.69
N MET A 28 -0.71 7.51 6.73
CA MET A 28 0.46 8.21 7.28
C MET A 28 1.64 8.17 6.32
N PHE A 29 1.93 6.97 5.81
CA PHE A 29 2.99 6.76 4.83
C PHE A 29 2.75 7.58 3.56
N MET A 30 1.53 7.57 3.04
CA MET A 30 1.10 8.37 1.91
C MET A 30 1.29 9.87 2.17
N SER A 31 0.85 10.37 3.32
CA SER A 31 1.02 11.78 3.72
C SER A 31 2.49 12.21 3.68
N ASP A 32 3.40 11.35 4.14
CA ASP A 32 4.82 11.64 4.16
C ASP A 32 5.49 11.48 2.79
N ILE A 33 5.05 10.54 1.95
CA ILE A 33 5.49 10.47 0.55
C ILE A 33 5.08 11.75 -0.20
N CYS A 34 3.83 12.18 -0.08
CA CYS A 34 3.30 13.37 -0.77
C CYS A 34 4.12 14.63 -0.53
N LYS A 35 4.65 14.82 0.68
CA LYS A 35 5.47 16.00 1.04
C LYS A 35 6.81 16.04 0.30
N GLU A 36 7.27 14.89 -0.20
CA GLU A 36 8.59 14.72 -0.84
C GLU A 36 8.48 14.53 -2.37
N ILE A 37 7.26 14.38 -2.90
CA ILE A 37 7.00 14.31 -4.34
C ILE A 37 7.14 15.70 -4.96
N SER A 38 7.95 15.82 -6.01
CA SER A 38 8.31 17.10 -6.62
C SER A 38 7.73 17.33 -8.03
N MET A 39 6.83 16.46 -8.47
CA MET A 39 6.12 16.58 -9.75
C MET A 39 4.60 16.64 -9.55
N ASP A 40 3.88 16.98 -10.60
CA ASP A 40 2.42 16.93 -10.61
C ASP A 40 1.93 15.50 -10.36
N MET A 41 0.95 15.35 -9.47
CA MET A 41 0.28 14.08 -9.20
C MET A 41 -1.19 14.29 -8.85
N SER A 42 -2.00 13.23 -8.95
CA SER A 42 -3.29 13.15 -8.25
C SER A 42 -3.24 12.07 -7.17
N ILE A 43 -4.15 12.17 -6.19
CA ILE A 43 -4.27 11.20 -5.10
C ILE A 43 -5.69 10.67 -5.11
N SER A 44 -5.84 9.35 -5.01
CA SER A 44 -7.11 8.70 -4.72
C SER A 44 -6.91 7.70 -3.59
N PHE A 45 -8.01 7.33 -2.93
CA PHE A 45 -8.02 6.39 -1.82
C PHE A 45 -8.93 5.21 -2.15
N ILE A 46 -8.45 4.01 -1.87
CA ILE A 46 -9.25 2.80 -2.00
C ILE A 46 -9.30 2.07 -0.67
N LYS A 47 -10.45 1.48 -0.35
CA LYS A 47 -10.60 0.61 0.82
C LYS A 47 -11.15 -0.73 0.40
N ILE A 48 -10.33 -1.77 0.58
CA ILE A 48 -10.73 -3.16 0.38
C ILE A 48 -10.98 -3.81 1.73
N ALA A 49 -12.04 -4.61 1.83
CA ALA A 49 -12.31 -5.43 3.00
C ALA A 49 -12.03 -6.89 2.70
N SER A 50 -11.08 -7.49 3.44
CA SER A 50 -10.94 -8.93 3.54
C SER A 50 -11.98 -9.46 4.54
N TYR A 51 -12.86 -10.38 4.13
CA TYR A 51 -13.79 -11.03 5.06
C TYR A 51 -13.03 -12.01 5.98
N SER A 52 -12.92 -11.67 7.26
CA SER A 52 -12.51 -12.59 8.31
C SER A 52 -13.74 -13.32 8.87
N GLY A 53 -13.98 -14.56 8.43
CA GLY A 53 -15.04 -15.45 8.95
C GLY A 53 -14.87 -16.90 8.48
N LEU A 54 -15.36 -17.86 9.28
CA LEU A 54 -15.18 -19.33 9.16
C LEU A 54 -15.64 -19.99 7.85
N LYS A 55 -16.16 -19.22 6.89
CA LYS A 55 -16.36 -19.62 5.50
C LYS A 55 -15.99 -18.45 4.60
N SER A 56 -14.71 -18.39 4.22
CA SER A 56 -14.26 -17.49 3.16
C SER A 56 -14.89 -17.94 1.83
N ASP A 57 -15.78 -17.14 1.28
CA ASP A 57 -16.25 -17.28 -0.11
C ASP A 57 -15.26 -16.66 -1.12
N GLY A 58 -14.11 -16.16 -0.62
CA GLY A 58 -13.01 -15.64 -1.42
C GLY A 58 -13.26 -14.27 -2.03
N LYS A 59 -14.35 -13.58 -1.69
CA LYS A 59 -14.71 -12.30 -2.32
C LYS A 59 -14.33 -11.11 -1.45
N VAL A 60 -13.25 -10.43 -1.82
CA VAL A 60 -12.90 -9.10 -1.29
C VAL A 60 -13.92 -8.08 -1.81
N ARG A 61 -14.43 -7.21 -0.94
CA ARG A 61 -15.36 -6.14 -1.32
C ARG A 61 -14.67 -4.78 -1.28
N GLU A 62 -14.92 -3.94 -2.28
CA GLU A 62 -14.55 -2.53 -2.27
C GLU A 62 -15.54 -1.77 -1.39
N LEU A 63 -15.04 -1.17 -0.30
CA LEU A 63 -15.82 -0.32 0.60
C LEU A 63 -15.75 1.15 0.21
N ILE A 64 -14.61 1.56 -0.34
CA ILE A 64 -14.38 2.85 -0.99
C ILE A 64 -13.71 2.49 -2.32
N GLY A 65 -14.42 2.72 -3.42
CA GLY A 65 -13.95 2.41 -4.77
C GLY A 65 -13.18 3.58 -5.40
N LEU A 66 -12.75 3.37 -6.64
CA LEU A 66 -12.06 4.39 -7.43
C LEU A 66 -13.03 5.51 -7.83
N ASP A 67 -12.63 6.75 -7.62
CA ASP A 67 -13.37 7.97 -7.99
C ASP A 67 -12.87 8.62 -9.28
N GLU A 68 -11.68 8.24 -9.74
CA GLU A 68 -11.08 8.65 -11.02
C GLU A 68 -10.83 7.44 -11.93
N SER A 69 -10.93 7.66 -13.25
CA SER A 69 -10.51 6.64 -14.22
C SER A 69 -8.99 6.45 -14.18
N LEU A 70 -8.56 5.18 -14.12
CA LEU A 70 -7.14 4.82 -14.17
C LEU A 70 -6.64 4.57 -15.59
N LYS A 71 -7.52 4.64 -16.60
CA LYS A 71 -7.19 4.34 -17.99
C LYS A 71 -6.06 5.22 -18.52
N ASP A 72 -5.06 4.59 -19.14
CA ASP A 72 -3.88 5.25 -19.71
C ASP A 72 -3.08 6.09 -18.69
N ARG A 73 -3.28 5.91 -17.39
CA ARG A 73 -2.53 6.58 -16.31
C ARG A 73 -1.39 5.71 -15.79
N ASP A 74 -0.32 6.36 -15.35
CA ASP A 74 0.68 5.74 -14.48
C ASP A 74 0.09 5.66 -13.05
N VAL A 75 -0.15 4.46 -12.53
CA VAL A 75 -0.71 4.22 -11.18
C VAL A 75 0.39 3.78 -10.23
N ILE A 76 0.48 4.42 -9.06
CA ILE A 76 1.39 4.07 -7.98
C ILE A 76 0.56 3.70 -6.75
N ILE A 77 0.50 2.41 -6.43
CA ILE A 77 -0.24 1.93 -5.25
C ILE A 77 0.63 2.14 -4.02
N VAL A 78 0.07 2.76 -2.99
CA VAL A 78 0.74 3.03 -1.71
C VAL A 78 0.14 2.18 -0.61
N GLU A 79 0.94 1.29 -0.03
CA GLU A 79 0.55 0.31 0.99
C GLU A 79 1.38 0.46 2.26
N ASP A 80 0.80 0.26 3.44
CA ASP A 80 1.56 0.24 4.70
C ASP A 80 2.38 -1.04 4.87
N ILE A 81 1.80 -2.20 4.54
CA ILE A 81 2.50 -3.48 4.62
C ILE A 81 2.03 -4.48 3.56
N VAL A 82 2.99 -5.10 2.89
CA VAL A 82 2.78 -6.29 2.08
C VAL A 82 3.24 -7.52 2.86
N ASP A 83 2.27 -8.29 3.34
CA ASP A 83 2.46 -9.58 4.04
C ASP A 83 2.27 -10.73 3.05
N THR A 84 1.18 -11.51 3.16
CA THR A 84 0.88 -12.63 2.24
C THR A 84 0.75 -12.27 0.76
N GLY A 85 0.55 -11.00 0.44
CA GLY A 85 0.34 -10.52 -0.93
C GLY A 85 -1.06 -10.73 -1.49
N VAL A 86 -1.96 -11.45 -0.80
CA VAL A 86 -3.32 -11.77 -1.30
C VAL A 86 -4.16 -10.52 -1.56
N SER A 87 -4.20 -9.58 -0.61
CA SER A 87 -4.94 -8.32 -0.79
C SER A 87 -4.40 -7.50 -1.95
N MET A 88 -3.07 -7.44 -2.10
CA MET A 88 -2.41 -6.73 -3.19
C MET A 88 -2.67 -7.41 -4.55
N ALA A 89 -2.64 -8.75 -4.62
CA ALA A 89 -2.97 -9.52 -5.83
C ALA A 89 -4.38 -9.19 -6.31
N HIS A 90 -5.34 -9.18 -5.38
CA HIS A 90 -6.71 -8.82 -5.67
C HIS A 90 -6.84 -7.37 -6.17
N LEU A 91 -6.17 -6.43 -5.49
CA LEU A 91 -6.17 -5.02 -5.86
C LEU A 91 -5.59 -4.79 -7.26
N LEU A 92 -4.45 -5.42 -7.57
CA LEU A 92 -3.86 -5.40 -8.92
C LEU A 92 -4.83 -5.95 -9.96
N GLY A 93 -5.58 -7.00 -9.63
CA GLY A 93 -6.62 -7.56 -10.50
C GLY A 93 -7.80 -6.61 -10.78
N ILE A 94 -8.15 -5.74 -9.82
CA ILE A 94 -9.14 -4.65 -10.05
C ILE A 94 -8.52 -3.57 -10.93
N ILE A 95 -7.35 -3.05 -10.54
CA ILE A 95 -6.72 -1.90 -11.19
C ILE A 95 -6.35 -2.22 -12.64
N ASN A 96 -5.85 -3.41 -12.94
CA ASN A 96 -5.47 -3.78 -14.31
C ASN A 96 -6.67 -3.84 -15.27
N LYS A 97 -7.90 -4.02 -14.77
CA LYS A 97 -9.11 -3.98 -15.61
C LYS A 97 -9.47 -2.58 -16.07
N GLU A 98 -8.97 -1.55 -15.39
CA GLU A 98 -9.13 -0.15 -15.79
C GLU A 98 -8.15 0.26 -16.89
N GLU A 99 -7.32 -0.67 -17.39
CA GLU A 99 -6.35 -0.44 -18.47
C GLU A 99 -5.37 0.73 -18.21
N PRO A 100 -4.68 0.75 -17.05
CA PRO A 100 -3.67 1.76 -16.77
C PRO A 100 -2.45 1.58 -17.68
N ARG A 101 -1.71 2.67 -17.88
CA ARG A 101 -0.45 2.67 -18.63
C ARG A 101 0.64 1.88 -17.93
N SER A 102 0.68 1.97 -16.60
CA SER A 102 1.59 1.20 -15.75
C SER A 102 1.00 1.09 -14.36
N VAL A 103 1.29 0.01 -13.65
CA VAL A 103 0.97 -0.15 -12.23
C VAL A 103 2.23 -0.54 -11.49
N GLU A 104 2.62 0.26 -10.51
CA GLU A 104 3.75 -0.03 -9.63
C GLU A 104 3.30 0.06 -8.17
N VAL A 105 3.94 -0.74 -7.31
CA VAL A 105 3.63 -0.77 -5.88
C VAL A 105 4.79 -0.16 -5.09
N VAL A 106 4.45 0.75 -4.19
CA VAL A 106 5.32 1.22 -3.11
C VAL A 106 4.74 0.76 -1.78
N SER A 107 5.56 0.14 -0.95
CA SER A 107 5.15 -0.28 0.39
C SER A 107 6.13 0.18 1.45
N LEU A 108 5.60 0.60 2.60
CA LEU A 108 6.42 0.94 3.76
C LEU A 108 7.14 -0.30 4.29
N LEU A 109 6.42 -1.41 4.47
CA LEU A 109 6.95 -2.67 4.98
C LEU A 109 6.70 -3.83 4.01
N LEU A 110 7.70 -4.67 3.82
CA LEU A 110 7.56 -5.94 3.10
C LEU A 110 7.98 -7.10 4.01
N LYS A 111 7.17 -8.15 4.08
CA LYS A 111 7.53 -9.43 4.70
C LYS A 111 7.82 -10.48 3.61
N PRO A 112 9.05 -10.56 3.10
CA PRO A 112 9.37 -11.42 1.96
C PRO A 112 9.05 -12.90 2.24
N ASP A 113 9.33 -13.37 3.45
CA ASP A 113 9.12 -14.77 3.86
C ASP A 113 7.64 -15.15 4.02
N ALA A 114 6.75 -14.16 4.14
CA ALA A 114 5.31 -14.38 4.31
C ALA A 114 4.52 -14.41 2.98
N LEU A 115 5.15 -13.98 1.88
CA LEU A 115 4.51 -13.88 0.56
C LEU A 115 3.99 -15.25 0.09
N LYS A 116 2.73 -15.27 -0.33
CA LYS A 116 2.07 -16.43 -0.96
C LYS A 116 1.73 -16.18 -2.42
N GLU A 117 1.76 -14.92 -2.83
CA GLU A 117 1.45 -14.46 -4.19
C GLU A 117 2.70 -13.81 -4.81
N PRO A 118 2.89 -13.93 -6.14
CA PRO A 118 4.04 -13.34 -6.84
C PRO A 118 3.86 -11.83 -7.03
N ILE A 119 3.91 -11.08 -5.94
CA ILE A 119 3.75 -9.62 -5.93
C ILE A 119 5.10 -8.93 -6.12
N LYS A 120 5.19 -8.06 -7.12
CA LYS A 120 6.34 -7.19 -7.32
C LYS A 120 6.12 -5.86 -6.60
N VAL A 121 6.84 -5.66 -5.49
CA VAL A 121 6.93 -4.36 -4.82
C VAL A 121 8.15 -3.63 -5.36
N LYS A 122 7.96 -2.55 -6.12
CA LYS A 122 9.06 -1.84 -6.79
C LYS A 122 9.83 -0.94 -5.82
N TYR A 123 9.12 -0.28 -4.90
CA TYR A 123 9.73 0.63 -3.93
C TYR A 123 9.40 0.11 -2.52
N ILE A 124 10.42 -0.36 -1.81
CA ILE A 124 10.28 -0.97 -0.49
C ILE A 124 10.94 -0.07 0.53
N GLY A 125 10.18 0.37 1.54
CA GLY A 125 10.72 1.14 2.66
C GLY A 125 11.64 0.29 3.53
N PHE A 126 11.11 -0.80 4.08
CA PHE A 126 11.84 -1.74 4.91
C PHE A 126 11.38 -3.17 4.64
N GLU A 127 12.32 -4.09 4.53
CA GLU A 127 12.03 -5.52 4.66
C GLU A 127 12.11 -5.91 6.12
N ILE A 128 11.08 -6.61 6.61
CA ILE A 128 10.99 -7.06 8.00
C ILE A 128 10.71 -8.57 8.05
N PRO A 129 11.16 -9.27 9.10
CA PRO A 129 10.73 -10.64 9.35
C PRO A 129 9.21 -10.72 9.57
N ASP A 130 8.67 -11.94 9.57
CA ASP A 130 7.26 -12.18 9.86
C ASP A 130 6.93 -11.97 11.35
N LEU A 131 6.89 -10.69 11.74
CA LEU A 131 6.56 -10.22 13.08
C LEU A 131 5.30 -9.37 13.03
N PHE A 132 4.58 -9.36 14.15
CA PHE A 132 3.46 -8.46 14.34
C PHE A 132 3.95 -7.06 14.71
N VAL A 133 3.54 -6.05 13.94
CA VAL A 133 3.95 -4.65 14.12
C VAL A 133 2.74 -3.70 14.14
N VAL A 134 2.87 -2.59 14.86
CA VAL A 134 1.84 -1.55 15.03
C VAL A 134 2.45 -0.15 14.99
N GLY A 135 1.64 0.87 14.77
CA GLY A 135 2.09 2.26 14.73
C GLY A 135 2.36 2.75 13.32
N TYR A 136 2.51 4.06 13.17
CA TYR A 136 2.72 4.72 11.87
C TYR A 136 1.70 4.28 10.80
N GLY A 137 0.42 4.27 11.17
CA GLY A 137 -0.67 3.81 10.31
C GLY A 137 -1.06 2.35 10.50
N LEU A 138 -0.16 1.46 10.92
CA LEU A 138 -0.45 0.05 11.23
C LEU A 138 -1.24 -0.08 12.55
N ASP A 139 -2.11 -1.09 12.66
CA ASP A 139 -3.02 -1.24 13.80
C ASP A 139 -3.05 -2.62 14.44
N TYR A 140 -3.56 -2.64 15.67
CA TYR A 140 -4.10 -3.81 16.33
C TYR A 140 -5.54 -3.53 16.74
N GLN A 141 -6.50 -4.25 16.16
CA GLN A 141 -7.94 -4.09 16.44
C GLN A 141 -8.44 -2.63 16.28
N GLY A 142 -7.93 -1.92 15.27
CA GLY A 142 -8.26 -0.53 14.97
C GLY A 142 -7.50 0.50 15.80
N LEU A 143 -6.68 0.09 16.77
CA LEU A 143 -5.94 0.96 17.66
C LEU A 143 -4.44 0.99 17.32
N GLY A 144 -3.75 2.04 17.76
CA GLY A 144 -2.29 2.16 17.61
C GLY A 144 -1.80 2.85 16.34
N ARG A 145 -2.67 3.08 15.35
CA ARG A 145 -2.30 3.79 14.09
C ARG A 145 -1.63 5.13 14.33
N ASN A 146 -2.01 5.84 15.38
CA ASN A 146 -1.57 7.18 15.73
C ASN A 146 -0.18 7.23 16.42
N LEU A 147 0.43 6.08 16.70
CA LEU A 147 1.78 6.05 17.24
C LEU A 147 2.78 6.55 16.19
N LYS A 148 3.79 7.32 16.63
CA LYS A 148 4.75 7.98 15.73
C LYS A 148 5.72 7.01 15.07
N ASP A 149 6.10 5.97 15.80
CA ASP A 149 7.07 4.98 15.36
C ASP A 149 6.38 3.64 15.12
N ILE A 150 7.11 2.73 14.48
CA ILE A 150 6.70 1.33 14.30
C ILE A 150 7.21 0.55 15.50
N TYR A 151 6.32 -0.19 16.15
CA TYR A 151 6.60 -1.02 17.31
C TYR A 151 6.33 -2.47 16.99
N GLN A 152 7.14 -3.37 17.54
CA GLN A 152 6.86 -4.80 17.57
C GLN A 152 6.46 -5.22 18.98
N ILE A 153 5.61 -6.23 19.10
CA ILE A 153 5.31 -6.82 20.40
C ILE A 153 6.57 -7.50 20.93
N VAL A 154 6.95 -7.17 22.16
CA VAL A 154 7.93 -7.92 22.92
C VAL A 154 7.14 -8.85 23.84
N GLU A 155 7.27 -10.17 23.63
CA GLU A 155 6.72 -11.13 24.59
C GLU A 155 7.37 -10.88 25.95
N LYS A 156 6.55 -10.63 26.99
CA LYS A 156 7.05 -10.64 28.35
C LYS A 156 7.32 -12.09 28.72
N ASN A 157 8.60 -12.44 28.82
CA ASN A 157 9.06 -13.62 29.55
C ASN A 157 8.52 -13.61 30.99
#